data_AF-A0A519GR47-F1
#
_entry.id   AF-A0A519GR47-F1
#
_cell.length_a   1.000
_cell.length_b   1.000
_cell.length_c   1.000
_cell.angle_alpha   90.00
_cell.angle_beta   90.00
_cell.angle_gamma   90.00
#
_symmetry.space_group_name_H-M   'P 1'
#
loop_
_entity.id
_entity.type
_entity.pdbx_description
1 polymer ?
#
loop_
_entity_poly.entity_id
_entity_poly.type
_entity_poly.pdbx_seq_one_letter_code
_entity_poly.pdbx_strand_id
1 'polypeptide(L)' 'MAAARNATNSTTTPKNGRGASRLSFAKISDTLTVPDLLALQTESFDWLVGNEAWKARVAEAEAAG' A
#
# COMPACT_ATOMS: atom_id res chain seq x y z
N MET A 1 40.60 -15.42 -33.15
CA MET A 1 40.10 -14.49 -32.10
C MET A 1 38.59 -14.41 -32.22
N ALA A 2 37.84 -14.91 -31.23
CA ALA A 2 36.38 -14.77 -31.19
C ALA A 2 36.04 -13.74 -30.11
N ALA A 3 35.37 -12.64 -30.48
CA ALA A 3 34.95 -11.60 -29.55
C ALA A 3 33.61 -11.99 -28.90
N ALA A 4 33.53 -11.90 -27.57
CA ALA A 4 32.30 -12.11 -26.83
C ALA A 4 31.35 -10.91 -26.99
N ARG A 5 30.05 -11.19 -27.11
CA ARG A 5 28.98 -10.18 -27.11
C ARG A 5 28.91 -9.52 -25.73
N ASN A 6 29.15 -8.21 -25.66
CA ASN A 6 28.92 -7.42 -24.45
C ASN A 6 27.41 -7.34 -24.21
N ALA A 7 26.88 -8.12 -23.26
CA ALA A 7 25.51 -7.96 -22.82
C ALA A 7 25.40 -6.63 -22.09
N THR A 8 24.80 -5.63 -22.73
CA THR A 8 24.35 -4.40 -22.07
C THR A 8 23.21 -4.77 -21.13
N ASN A 9 23.54 -5.36 -19.99
CA ASN A 9 22.66 -5.36 -18.85
C ASN A 9 22.49 -3.89 -18.49
N SER A 10 21.35 -3.31 -18.88
CA SER A 10 20.85 -2.07 -18.29
C SER A 10 20.76 -2.36 -16.80
N THR A 11 21.80 -2.00 -16.06
CA THR A 11 21.92 -2.23 -14.63
C THR A 11 20.83 -1.42 -13.95
N THR A 12 19.66 -2.03 -13.82
CA THR A 12 18.60 -1.60 -12.91
C THR A 12 19.23 -1.63 -11.52
N THR A 13 19.81 -0.51 -11.10
CA THR A 13 20.23 -0.33 -9.72
C THR A 13 19.04 -0.70 -8.85
N PRO A 14 19.17 -1.68 -7.93
CA PRO A 14 18.07 -2.02 -7.06
C PRO A 14 17.73 -0.78 -6.25
N LYS A 15 16.58 -0.17 -6.59
CA LYS A 15 16.06 0.96 -5.84
C LYS A 15 15.69 0.40 -4.48
N ASN A 16 16.48 0.67 -3.44
CA ASN A 16 16.19 0.21 -2.06
C ASN A 16 15.16 1.12 -1.35
N GLY A 17 14.31 1.80 -2.11
CA GLY A 17 13.31 2.73 -1.58
C GLY A 17 12.03 2.03 -1.13
N ARG A 18 11.14 2.76 -0.44
CA ARG A 18 9.84 2.23 0.03
C ARG A 18 8.90 1.77 -1.09
N GLY A 19 9.10 2.24 -2.32
CA GLY A 19 8.35 1.82 -3.52
C GLY A 19 9.04 0.73 -4.35
N ALA A 20 10.07 0.07 -3.81
CA ALA A 20 10.77 -1.01 -4.49
C ALA A 20 9.89 -2.25 -4.62
N SER A 21 9.80 -2.81 -5.83
CA SER A 21 9.14 -4.10 -6.03
C SER A 21 9.93 -5.22 -5.34
N ARG A 22 9.25 -6.04 -4.55
CA ARG A 22 9.81 -7.21 -3.84
C ARG A 22 9.13 -8.47 -4.35
N LEU A 23 9.92 -9.47 -4.74
CA LEU A 23 9.40 -10.77 -5.15
C LEU A 23 8.70 -11.45 -3.96
N SER A 24 7.50 -11.99 -4.20
CA SER A 24 6.73 -12.77 -3.23
C SER A 24 6.70 -14.23 -3.66
N PHE A 25 6.81 -15.13 -2.69
CA PHE A 25 6.65 -16.58 -2.88
C PHE A 25 5.29 -17.09 -2.39
N ALA A 26 4.36 -16.19 -2.06
CA ALA A 26 3.02 -16.54 -1.61
C ALA A 26 2.31 -17.37 -2.69
N LYS A 27 1.86 -18.58 -2.34
CA LYS A 27 1.18 -19.49 -3.28
C LYS A 27 -0.32 -19.20 -3.43
N ILE A 28 -0.89 -18.48 -2.47
CA ILE A 28 -2.30 -18.07 -2.41
C ILE A 28 -2.30 -16.55 -2.28
N SER A 29 -3.22 -15.87 -2.99
CA SER A 29 -3.46 -14.44 -2.85
C SER A 29 -4.50 -14.17 -1.76
N ASP A 30 -4.20 -13.27 -0.83
CA ASP A 30 -5.21 -12.77 0.09
C ASP A 30 -6.28 -11.96 -0.66
N THR A 31 -7.55 -12.22 -0.33
CA THR A 31 -8.69 -11.48 -0.88
C THR A 31 -8.98 -10.19 -0.13
N LEU A 32 -8.56 -10.10 1.14
CA LEU A 32 -8.74 -8.93 1.98
C LEU A 32 -7.43 -8.13 2.04
N THR A 33 -7.52 -6.85 1.72
CA THR A 33 -6.36 -5.95 1.77
C THR A 33 -5.99 -5.62 3.21
N VAL A 34 -4.71 -5.34 3.45
CA VAL A 34 -4.24 -4.87 4.76
C VAL A 34 -4.99 -3.59 5.11
N PRO A 35 -5.69 -3.53 6.27
CA PRO A 35 -6.39 -2.34 6.70
C PRO A 35 -5.40 -1.23 7.07
N ASP A 36 -5.88 0.01 7.12
CA ASP A 36 -5.08 1.11 7.63
C ASP A 36 -4.75 0.87 9.12
N LEU A 37 -3.46 0.72 9.40
CA LEU A 37 -2.95 0.35 10.72
C LEU A 37 -3.15 1.43 11.77
N LEU A 38 -3.39 2.67 11.35
CA LEU A 38 -3.64 3.80 12.24
C LEU A 38 -5.11 4.20 12.28
N ALA A 39 -5.99 3.52 11.53
CA ALA A 39 -7.41 3.87 11.42
C ALA A 39 -8.06 4.06 12.79
N LEU A 40 -7.88 3.10 13.70
CA LEU A 40 -8.47 3.18 15.04
C LEU A 40 -7.99 4.42 15.83
N GLN A 41 -6.73 4.80 15.68
CA GLN A 41 -6.15 5.94 16.39
C GLN A 41 -6.63 7.26 15.79
N THR A 42 -6.67 7.36 14.46
CA THR A 42 -7.16 8.55 13.75
C THR A 42 -8.66 8.74 13.97
N GLU A 43 -9.44 7.67 13.91
CA GLU A 43 -10.89 7.69 14.08
C GLU A 43 -11.31 8.09 15.49
N SER A 44 -10.60 7.59 16.52
CA SER A 44 -10.87 7.98 17.91
C SER A 44 -10.67 9.48 18.14
N PHE A 45 -9.65 10.06 17.50
CA PHE A 45 -9.38 11.49 17.59
C PHE A 45 -10.35 12.32 16.76
N ASP A 46 -10.67 11.89 15.54
CA ASP A 46 -11.64 12.56 14.68
C ASP A 46 -13.04 12.59 15.31
N TRP A 47 -13.43 11.52 16.00
CA TRP A 47 -14.66 11.47 16.80
C TRP A 47 -14.64 12.50 17.93
N LEU A 48 -13.55 12.58 18.69
CA LEU A 48 -13.41 13.51 19.81
C LEU A 48 -13.43 14.99 19.35
N VAL A 49 -12.79 15.30 18.22
CA VAL A 49 -12.69 16.66 17.69
C VAL A 49 -13.92 17.06 16.86
N GLY A 50 -14.74 16.09 16.43
CA GLY A 50 -15.95 16.34 15.64
C GLY A 50 -15.64 16.77 14.20
N ASN A 51 -14.60 16.19 13.61
CA ASN A 51 -14.09 16.56 12.29
C ASN A 51 -15.09 16.24 11.16
N GLU A 52 -15.07 17.02 10.08
CA GLU A 52 -15.97 16.85 8.93
C GLU A 52 -15.79 15.49 8.23
N ALA A 53 -14.56 14.96 8.22
CA ALA A 53 -14.25 13.64 7.67
C ALA A 53 -14.99 12.50 8.41
N TRP A 54 -15.12 12.61 9.73
CA TRP A 54 -15.86 11.62 10.52
C TRP A 54 -17.37 11.69 10.24
N LYS A 55 -17.95 12.90 10.12
CA LYS A 55 -19.37 13.07 9.77
C LYS A 55 -19.70 12.49 8.39
N ALA A 56 -18.84 12.71 7.39
CA ALA A 56 -19.02 12.15 6.05
C ALA A 56 -19.00 10.62 6.06
N ARG A 57 -18.12 10.02 6.86
CA ARG A 57 -18.01 8.56 7.03
C ARG A 57 -19.20 7.95 7.75
N VAL A 58 -19.74 8.60 8.78
CA VAL A 58 -20.97 8.14 9.46
C VAL A 58 -22.16 8.16 8.50
N ALA A 59 -22.32 9.22 7.71
CA ALA A 59 -23.39 9.28 6.70
C ALA A 59 -23.24 8.18 5.61
N GLU A 60 -22.01 7.88 5.20
CA GLU A 60 -21.70 6.79 4.26
C GLU A 60 -22.03 5.41 4.87
N ALA A 61 -21.71 5.20 6.15
CA ALA A 61 -22.03 3.97 6.89
C ALA A 61 -23.53 3.80 7.13
N GLU A 62 -24.27 4.89 7.43
CA GLU A 62 -25.74 4.88 7.55
C GLU A 62 -26.43 4.58 6.22
N ALA A 63 -25.88 5.04 5.09
CA ALA A 63 -26.43 4.77 3.76
C ALA A 63 -26.14 3.35 3.25
N ALA A 64 -25.11 2.70 3.79
CA ALA A 64 -24.73 1.33 3.43
C ALA A 64 -25.42 0.25 4.30
N GLY A 65 -26.14 0.66 5.36
CA GLY A 65 -26.99 -0.20 6.20
C GLY A 65 -28.42 -0.29 5.71
#